data_AF-A0A0D8BLJ1-F1
#
_entry.id   AF-A0A0D8BLJ1-F1
#
_cell.length_a   1.000
_cell.length_b   1.000
_cell.length_c   1.000
_cell.angle_alpha   90.00
_cell.angle_beta   90.00
_cell.angle_gamma   90.00
#
_symmetry.space_group_name_H-M   'P 1'
#
loop_
_entity.id
_entity.type
_entity.pdbx_description
1 polymer ?
#
loop_
_entity_poly.entity_id
_entity_poly.type
_entity_poly.pdbx_seq_one_letter_code
_entity_poly.pdbx_strand_id
1 'polypeptide(L)'
;MCFATRERIASGVVKLSRLLAGVGFVVLVGTAGTACTTHAGAAAQVGSQSIETSQLRGIVDRGLAAADGVPVSQSGQAASSALNRLDLQRRTLTTLVQLQLLSDEADRRGVTLSSGDVASYYQAYAILQFGSVQAFEQRAAAAGFAPRDVSVIVRSGALESALSDRVSPHLLATEAETREQYNSIVDQVGRIPLTYAQAKPYLARFIVSQERSAKLRPVLAQAEKKDPISINPRFGTWNTGQFAVIAADGSIASRPAPTPTVDLTAQS
;
A
#
# COMPACT_ATOMS: atom_id res chain seq x y z
N MET A 1 -27.34 -75.15 -1.00
CA MET A 1 -26.58 -75.46 -2.24
C MET A 1 -26.02 -74.13 -2.75
N CYS A 2 -24.79 -73.73 -2.42
CA CYS A 2 -23.48 -74.13 -2.94
C CYS A 2 -23.18 -73.73 -4.41
N PHE A 3 -22.11 -72.92 -4.58
CA PHE A 3 -21.22 -72.74 -5.76
C PHE A 3 -21.79 -71.99 -7.00
N ALA A 4 -21.07 -71.24 -7.84
CA ALA A 4 -19.65 -70.83 -8.05
C ALA A 4 -19.67 -69.65 -9.07
N THR A 5 -18.80 -68.62 -9.02
CA THR A 5 -17.45 -68.48 -9.66
C THR A 5 -17.39 -68.33 -11.20
N ARG A 6 -16.83 -67.19 -11.69
CA ARG A 6 -15.73 -66.99 -12.69
C ARG A 6 -15.78 -65.54 -13.21
N GLU A 7 -14.81 -64.63 -13.03
CA GLU A 7 -13.36 -64.61 -13.29
C GLU A 7 -12.97 -64.45 -14.77
N ARG A 8 -12.37 -63.30 -15.12
CA ARG A 8 -11.33 -63.16 -16.16
C ARG A 8 -10.29 -62.15 -15.72
N ILE A 9 -9.05 -62.65 -15.70
CA ILE A 9 -7.78 -61.99 -15.41
C ILE A 9 -7.09 -61.61 -16.75
N ALA A 10 -6.39 -60.48 -16.77
CA ALA A 10 -5.09 -60.29 -17.45
C ALA A 10 -4.47 -58.99 -16.89
N SER A 11 -3.55 -59.05 -15.93
CA SER A 11 -2.11 -59.38 -16.04
C SER A 11 -1.26 -58.26 -16.63
N GLY A 12 -0.47 -57.63 -15.75
CA GLY A 12 0.59 -56.68 -16.06
C GLY A 12 1.45 -56.44 -14.82
N VAL A 13 2.26 -57.45 -14.45
CA VAL A 13 3.29 -57.41 -13.40
C VAL A 13 4.63 -57.09 -14.07
N VAL A 14 5.43 -56.15 -13.53
CA VAL A 14 6.89 -56.36 -13.33
C VAL A 14 7.40 -55.54 -12.13
N LYS A 15 7.60 -56.29 -11.03
CA LYS A 15 8.73 -56.33 -10.07
C LYS A 15 9.19 -55.06 -9.33
N LEU A 16 8.86 -55.09 -8.04
CA LEU A 16 9.61 -54.55 -6.92
C LEU A 16 10.87 -55.43 -6.65
N SER A 17 12.04 -54.81 -6.53
CA SER A 17 13.23 -55.45 -5.96
C SER A 17 13.66 -54.68 -4.71
N ARG A 18 13.50 -55.34 -3.56
CA ARG A 18 14.10 -54.97 -2.27
C ARG A 18 15.57 -55.39 -2.29
N LEU A 19 16.47 -54.63 -1.64
CA LEU A 19 17.24 -55.06 -0.46
C LEU A 19 18.44 -54.14 -0.13
N LEU A 20 18.62 -53.95 1.18
CA LEU A 20 19.86 -53.82 1.97
C LEU A 20 20.60 -52.46 2.08
N ALA A 21 20.45 -51.89 3.29
CA ALA A 21 21.51 -51.56 4.27
C ALA A 21 22.82 -50.92 3.78
N GLY A 22 23.07 -49.70 4.25
CA GLY A 22 24.39 -49.07 4.23
C GLY A 22 24.46 -47.93 5.25
N VAL A 23 25.14 -48.18 6.36
CA VAL A 23 25.57 -47.17 7.35
C VAL A 23 26.57 -46.24 6.66
N GLY A 24 26.26 -44.94 6.62
CA GLY A 24 27.11 -43.91 6.03
C GLY A 24 27.03 -42.62 6.82
N PHE A 25 27.94 -42.47 7.78
CA PHE A 25 28.17 -41.26 8.56
C PHE A 25 28.74 -40.18 7.63
N VAL A 26 27.94 -39.19 7.21
CA VAL A 26 28.43 -37.99 6.54
C VAL A 26 28.23 -36.81 7.48
N VAL A 27 29.34 -36.39 8.08
CA VAL A 27 29.50 -35.08 8.72
C VAL A 27 29.39 -34.03 7.63
N LEU A 28 28.19 -33.48 7.43
CA LEU A 28 28.02 -32.22 6.72
C LEU A 28 28.17 -31.10 7.74
N VAL A 29 29.36 -30.49 7.73
CA VAL A 29 29.61 -29.16 8.28
C VAL A 29 28.73 -28.20 7.48
N GLY A 30 27.47 -28.09 7.88
CA GLY A 30 26.58 -27.03 7.45
C GLY A 30 27.06 -25.75 8.11
N THR A 31 27.84 -24.97 7.37
CA THR A 31 28.08 -23.56 7.69
C THR A 31 26.71 -22.93 7.97
N ALA A 32 26.46 -22.63 9.24
CA ALA A 32 25.44 -21.67 9.64
C ALA A 32 25.88 -20.31 9.08
N GLY A 33 25.69 -20.12 7.78
CA GLY A 33 25.61 -18.81 7.19
C GLY A 33 24.42 -18.16 7.85
N THR A 34 24.70 -17.26 8.79
CA THR A 34 23.77 -16.22 9.18
C THR A 34 23.25 -15.63 7.88
N ALA A 35 22.01 -15.97 7.52
CA ALA A 35 21.33 -15.39 6.38
C ALA A 35 21.11 -13.91 6.71
N CYS A 36 22.16 -13.10 6.51
CA CYS A 36 22.02 -11.70 6.23
C CYS A 36 21.35 -11.66 4.86
N THR A 37 20.03 -11.85 4.80
CA THR A 37 19.24 -11.48 3.62
C THR A 37 19.23 -9.96 3.59
N THR A 38 20.38 -9.39 3.23
CA THR A 38 20.43 -8.03 2.74
C THR A 38 19.67 -8.09 1.43
N HIS A 39 18.40 -7.67 1.45
CA HIS A 39 17.54 -7.58 0.27
C HIS A 39 18.10 -6.49 -0.66
N ALA A 40 19.21 -6.81 -1.33
CA ALA A 40 19.89 -5.90 -2.23
C ALA A 40 18.92 -5.53 -3.34
N GLY A 41 18.62 -4.24 -3.46
CA GLY A 41 17.65 -3.74 -4.44
C GLY A 41 16.26 -3.47 -3.90
N ALA A 42 15.87 -4.00 -2.72
CA ALA A 42 14.55 -3.76 -2.12
C ALA A 42 14.51 -2.51 -1.23
N ALA A 43 13.40 -1.76 -1.33
CA ALA A 43 13.07 -0.65 -0.45
C ALA A 43 12.27 -1.11 0.78
N ALA A 44 11.42 -2.11 0.60
CA ALA A 44 10.70 -2.75 1.69
C ALA A 44 10.34 -4.20 1.32
N GLN A 45 9.95 -4.96 2.33
CA GLN A 45 9.32 -6.28 2.19
C GLN A 45 8.09 -6.34 3.08
N VAL A 46 7.02 -6.94 2.58
CA VAL A 46 5.77 -7.20 3.31
C VAL A 46 5.47 -8.69 3.14
N GLY A 47 5.64 -9.48 4.20
CA GLY A 47 5.58 -10.93 4.10
C GLY A 47 6.61 -11.46 3.09
N SER A 48 6.13 -12.12 2.03
CA SER A 48 6.98 -12.62 0.94
C SER A 48 7.20 -11.63 -0.21
N GLN A 49 6.42 -10.55 -0.27
CA GLN A 49 6.41 -9.61 -1.38
C GLN A 49 7.45 -8.50 -1.19
N SER A 50 8.21 -8.19 -2.23
CA SER A 50 9.23 -7.14 -2.19
C SER A 50 8.76 -5.89 -2.93
N ILE A 51 9.06 -4.73 -2.36
CA ILE A 51 8.91 -3.42 -3.00
C ILE A 51 10.30 -2.96 -3.41
N GLU A 52 10.55 -2.91 -4.71
CA GLU A 52 11.88 -2.60 -5.25
C GLU A 52 12.26 -1.12 -5.11
N THR A 53 13.55 -0.85 -4.92
CA THR A 53 14.10 0.51 -4.89
C THR A 53 13.94 1.22 -6.23
N SER A 54 13.96 0.49 -7.34
CA SER A 54 13.72 1.02 -8.68
C SER A 54 12.27 1.48 -8.85
N GLN A 55 11.30 0.71 -8.35
CA GLN A 55 9.89 1.09 -8.33
C GLN A 55 9.67 2.35 -7.50
N LEU A 56 10.20 2.39 -6.27
CA LEU A 56 10.11 3.56 -5.40
C LEU A 56 10.72 4.80 -6.06
N ARG A 57 11.96 4.70 -6.56
CA ARG A 57 12.65 5.80 -7.23
C ARG A 57 11.85 6.32 -8.42
N GLY A 58 11.35 5.40 -9.26
CA GLY A 58 10.59 5.76 -10.44
C GLY A 58 9.32 6.54 -10.10
N ILE A 59 8.57 6.13 -9.07
CA ILE A 59 7.36 6.86 -8.65
C ILE A 59 7.72 8.25 -8.12
N VAL A 60 8.76 8.35 -7.29
CA VAL A 60 9.21 9.62 -6.72
C VAL A 60 9.68 10.60 -7.80
N ASP A 61 10.48 10.15 -8.77
CA ASP A 61 10.99 11.02 -9.83
C ASP A 61 9.86 11.59 -10.70
N ARG A 62 8.86 10.77 -11.01
CA ARG A 62 7.66 11.25 -11.73
C ARG A 62 6.81 12.17 -10.88
N GLY A 63 6.71 11.88 -9.58
CA GLY A 63 6.01 12.71 -8.62
C GLY A 63 6.58 14.12 -8.54
N LEU A 64 7.91 14.24 -8.44
CA LEU A 64 8.61 15.52 -8.47
C LEU A 64 8.37 16.24 -9.80
N ALA A 65 8.52 15.56 -10.93
CA ALA A 65 8.26 16.15 -12.24
C ALA A 65 6.80 16.61 -12.41
N ALA A 66 5.84 15.87 -11.85
CA ALA A 66 4.44 16.26 -11.87
C ALA A 66 4.17 17.51 -11.02
N ALA A 67 4.81 17.60 -9.85
CA ALA A 67 4.69 18.76 -8.97
C ALA A 67 5.31 20.02 -9.58
N ASP A 68 6.45 19.89 -10.27
CA ASP A 68 7.10 20.99 -11.00
C ASP A 68 6.20 21.56 -12.11
N GLY A 69 5.32 20.72 -12.67
CA GLY A 69 4.35 21.11 -13.70
C GLY A 69 3.08 21.79 -13.18
N VAL A 70 2.87 21.88 -11.87
CA VAL A 70 1.68 22.54 -11.30
C VAL A 70 1.90 24.05 -11.25
N PRO A 71 1.04 24.87 -11.89
CA PRO A 71 1.15 26.32 -11.81
C PRO A 71 1.07 26.79 -10.36
N VAL A 72 2.06 27.58 -9.93
CA VAL A 72 2.02 28.23 -8.62
C VAL A 72 0.92 29.30 -8.67
N SER A 73 -0.22 29.06 -8.04
CA SER A 73 -1.27 30.08 -7.92
C SER A 73 -0.73 31.32 -7.21
N GLN A 74 -0.92 32.48 -7.82
CA GLN A 74 -0.48 33.80 -7.33
C GLN A 74 -1.20 34.29 -6.06
N SER A 75 -1.93 33.42 -5.35
CA SER A 75 -2.78 33.79 -4.22
C SER A 75 -2.04 33.84 -2.88
N GLY A 76 -0.73 34.14 -2.82
CA GLY A 76 -0.05 34.44 -1.55
C GLY A 76 -0.04 33.35 -0.46
N GLN A 77 -0.67 32.19 -0.66
CA GLN A 77 -0.40 30.99 0.10
C GLN A 77 0.92 30.44 -0.44
N ALA A 78 1.95 30.51 0.39
CA ALA A 78 3.29 30.02 0.10
C ALA A 78 3.20 28.79 -0.80
N ALA A 79 3.74 28.92 -2.02
CA ALA A 79 4.04 27.81 -2.89
C ALA A 79 4.54 26.68 -1.98
N SER A 80 3.86 25.54 -2.03
CA SER A 80 4.22 24.33 -1.31
C SER A 80 5.73 24.29 -1.16
N SER A 81 6.23 24.37 0.07
CA SER A 81 7.65 24.18 0.37
C SER A 81 8.17 23.10 -0.56
N ALA A 82 9.13 23.44 -1.44
CA ALA A 82 9.56 22.58 -2.54
C ALA A 82 9.57 21.12 -2.08
N LEU A 83 8.81 20.24 -2.74
CA LEU A 83 8.58 18.88 -2.27
C LEU A 83 9.92 18.24 -1.89
N ASN A 84 10.09 17.94 -0.61
CA ASN A 84 11.31 17.33 -0.15
C ASN A 84 11.34 15.88 -0.68
N ARG A 85 12.34 15.55 -1.49
CA ARG A 85 12.50 14.22 -2.10
C ARG A 85 12.50 13.11 -1.04
N LEU A 86 13.11 13.30 0.14
CA LEU A 86 13.15 12.30 1.20
C LEU A 86 11.77 12.08 1.83
N ASP A 87 11.02 13.17 2.05
CA ASP A 87 9.64 13.06 2.56
C ASP A 87 8.73 12.39 1.54
N LEU A 88 8.87 12.72 0.26
CA LEU A 88 8.14 12.07 -0.82
C LEU A 88 8.50 10.58 -0.91
N GLN A 89 9.79 10.22 -0.81
CA GLN A 89 10.23 8.82 -0.75
C GLN A 89 9.56 8.05 0.39
N ARG A 90 9.55 8.60 1.61
CA ARG A 90 8.90 7.95 2.76
C ARG A 90 7.39 7.81 2.58
N ARG A 91 6.73 8.86 2.08
CA ARG A 91 5.30 8.84 1.79
C ARG A 91 4.96 7.80 0.73
N THR A 92 5.68 7.78 -0.39
CA THR A 92 5.48 6.77 -1.44
C THR A 92 5.71 5.36 -0.90
N LEU A 93 6.79 5.14 -0.15
CA LEU A 93 7.07 3.81 0.42
C LEU A 93 5.99 3.39 1.42
N THR A 94 5.49 4.33 2.23
CA THR A 94 4.33 4.10 3.11
C THR A 94 3.13 3.63 2.31
N THR A 95 2.72 4.34 1.25
CA THR A 95 1.58 3.96 0.43
C THR A 95 1.75 2.60 -0.22
N LEU A 96 2.96 2.26 -0.71
CA LEU A 96 3.22 0.95 -1.32
C LEU A 96 3.13 -0.19 -0.31
N VAL A 97 3.70 -0.01 0.89
CA VAL A 97 3.61 -0.99 1.98
C VAL A 97 2.16 -1.18 2.43
N GLN A 98 1.43 -0.09 2.61
CA GLN A 98 0.00 -0.12 2.97
C GLN A 98 -0.82 -0.84 1.90
N LEU A 99 -0.63 -0.50 0.62
CA LEU A 99 -1.33 -1.13 -0.50
C LEU A 99 -1.08 -2.64 -0.53
N GLN A 100 0.17 -3.07 -0.32
CA GLN A 100 0.51 -4.49 -0.27
C GLN A 100 -0.21 -5.18 0.88
N LEU A 101 -0.08 -4.65 2.10
CA LEU A 101 -0.72 -5.24 3.29
C LEU A 101 -2.26 -5.29 3.17
N LEU A 102 -2.87 -4.22 2.64
CA LEU A 102 -4.31 -4.14 2.40
C LEU A 102 -4.75 -5.15 1.33
N SER A 103 -3.95 -5.35 0.29
CA SER A 103 -4.24 -6.35 -0.75
C SER A 103 -4.19 -7.77 -0.17
N ASP A 104 -3.14 -8.09 0.59
CA ASP A 104 -2.98 -9.42 1.21
C ASP A 104 -4.10 -9.71 2.21
N GLU A 105 -4.52 -8.72 3.01
CA GLU A 105 -5.65 -8.87 3.93
C GLU A 105 -7.00 -8.93 3.22
N ALA A 106 -7.17 -8.22 2.11
CA ALA A 106 -8.37 -8.32 1.27
C ALA A 106 -8.51 -9.73 0.69
N ASP A 107 -7.44 -10.30 0.14
CA ASP A 107 -7.41 -11.65 -0.40
C ASP A 107 -7.76 -12.69 0.67
N ARG A 108 -7.17 -12.60 1.87
CA ARG A 108 -7.50 -13.49 3.00
C ARG A 108 -8.96 -13.42 3.43
N ARG A 109 -9.63 -12.29 3.21
CA ARG A 109 -11.03 -12.06 3.58
C ARG A 109 -12.01 -12.27 2.43
N GLY A 110 -11.51 -12.62 1.24
CA GLY A 110 -12.32 -12.76 0.03
C GLY A 110 -12.89 -11.43 -0.48
N VAL A 111 -12.24 -10.31 -0.17
CA VAL A 111 -12.61 -8.99 -0.69
C VAL A 111 -11.89 -8.80 -2.02
N THR A 112 -12.66 -8.63 -3.10
CA THR A 112 -12.13 -8.39 -4.44
C THR A 112 -12.64 -7.06 -4.95
N LEU A 113 -11.79 -6.32 -5.67
CA LEU A 113 -12.15 -5.08 -6.35
C LEU A 113 -11.82 -5.22 -7.83
N SER A 114 -12.81 -5.01 -8.68
CA SER A 114 -12.59 -4.88 -10.12
C SER A 114 -11.97 -3.53 -10.46
N SER A 115 -11.43 -3.39 -11.67
CA SER A 115 -10.98 -2.08 -12.18
C SER A 115 -12.12 -1.05 -12.22
N GLY A 116 -13.36 -1.50 -12.46
CA GLY A 116 -14.55 -0.64 -12.46
C GLY A 116 -14.90 -0.11 -11.08
N ASP A 117 -14.70 -0.92 -10.02
CA ASP A 117 -14.95 -0.50 -8.65
C ASP A 117 -13.95 0.59 -8.23
N VAL A 118 -12.67 0.39 -8.55
CA VAL A 118 -11.62 1.39 -8.26
C VAL A 118 -11.87 2.69 -9.04
N ALA A 119 -12.29 2.60 -10.31
CA ALA A 119 -12.63 3.78 -11.11
C ALA A 119 -13.87 4.52 -10.58
N SER A 120 -14.87 3.80 -10.06
CA SER A 120 -16.06 4.41 -9.47
C SER A 120 -15.73 5.10 -8.14
N TYR A 121 -14.94 4.45 -7.29
CA TYR A 121 -14.40 5.04 -6.06
C TYR A 121 -13.55 6.28 -6.36
N TYR A 122 -12.68 6.20 -7.37
CA TYR A 122 -11.85 7.32 -7.84
C TYR A 122 -12.70 8.55 -8.14
N GLN A 123 -13.68 8.38 -9.03
CA GLN A 123 -14.54 9.45 -9.48
C GLN A 123 -15.35 10.06 -8.33
N ALA A 124 -15.94 9.20 -7.47
CA ALA A 124 -16.69 9.64 -6.31
C ALA A 124 -15.81 10.42 -5.32
N TYR A 125 -14.64 9.89 -4.98
CA TYR A 125 -13.70 10.55 -4.08
C TYR A 125 -13.26 11.91 -4.62
N ALA A 126 -12.86 11.97 -5.89
CA ALA A 126 -12.42 13.21 -6.51
C ALA A 126 -13.53 14.28 -6.52
N ILE A 127 -14.75 13.92 -6.91
CA ILE A 127 -15.87 14.87 -6.98
C ILE A 127 -16.34 15.29 -5.59
N LEU A 128 -16.54 14.35 -4.68
CA LEU A 128 -17.12 14.64 -3.36
C LEU A 128 -16.15 15.36 -2.44
N GLN A 129 -14.84 15.13 -2.60
CA GLN A 129 -13.83 15.71 -1.72
C GLN A 129 -13.09 16.91 -2.32
N PHE A 130 -13.03 17.01 -3.65
CA PHE A 130 -12.30 18.08 -4.36
C PHE A 130 -13.19 18.86 -5.36
N GLY A 131 -14.48 18.52 -5.48
CA GLY A 131 -15.42 19.15 -6.41
C GLY A 131 -15.30 18.68 -7.85
N SER A 132 -14.13 18.21 -8.29
CA SER A 132 -13.92 17.66 -9.64
C SER A 132 -12.71 16.72 -9.72
N VAL A 133 -12.68 15.89 -10.76
CA VAL A 133 -11.53 15.03 -11.08
C VAL A 133 -10.28 15.87 -11.37
N GLN A 134 -10.42 16.95 -12.12
CA GLN A 134 -9.28 17.82 -12.45
C GLN A 134 -8.68 18.48 -11.21
N ALA A 135 -9.50 19.00 -10.30
CA ALA A 135 -9.02 19.60 -9.06
C ALA A 135 -8.31 18.57 -8.16
N PHE A 136 -8.83 17.34 -8.11
CA PHE A 136 -8.15 16.25 -7.41
C PHE A 136 -6.79 15.94 -8.04
N GLU A 137 -6.72 15.74 -9.35
CA GLU A 137 -5.47 15.42 -10.06
C GLU A 137 -4.42 16.53 -9.92
N GLN A 138 -4.83 17.81 -9.97
CA GLN A 138 -3.94 18.94 -9.73
C GLN A 138 -3.38 18.92 -8.30
N ARG A 139 -4.23 18.62 -7.31
CA ARG A 139 -3.80 18.52 -5.91
C ARG A 139 -2.92 17.29 -5.66
N ALA A 140 -3.20 16.18 -6.35
CA ALA A 140 -2.37 14.99 -6.32
C ALA A 140 -0.98 15.27 -6.93
N ALA A 141 -0.92 15.94 -8.09
CA ALA A 141 0.32 16.37 -8.71
C ALA A 141 1.12 17.30 -7.79
N ALA A 142 0.48 18.30 -7.17
CA ALA A 142 1.11 19.20 -6.20
C ALA A 142 1.63 18.46 -4.96
N ALA A 143 1.03 17.32 -4.61
CA ALA A 143 1.47 16.45 -3.53
C ALA A 143 2.55 15.41 -3.96
N GLY A 144 3.01 15.46 -5.21
CA GLY A 144 4.05 14.58 -5.73
C GLY A 144 3.53 13.27 -6.29
N PHE A 145 2.29 13.22 -6.78
CA PHE A 145 1.73 12.04 -7.43
C PHE A 145 1.51 12.31 -8.92
N ALA A 146 2.28 11.62 -9.76
CA ALA A 146 2.07 11.69 -11.19
C ALA A 146 0.73 11.05 -11.59
N PRO A 147 0.08 11.49 -12.69
CA PRO A 147 -1.24 10.99 -13.09
C PRO A 147 -1.35 9.46 -13.14
N ARG A 148 -0.32 8.77 -13.65
CA ARG A 148 -0.30 7.31 -13.73
C ARG A 148 -0.23 6.61 -12.36
N ASP A 149 0.34 7.29 -11.37
CA ASP A 149 0.57 6.77 -10.02
C ASP A 149 -0.58 7.13 -9.06
N VAL A 150 -1.49 8.04 -9.44
CA VAL A 150 -2.72 8.35 -8.69
C VAL A 150 -3.54 7.09 -8.44
N SER A 151 -3.61 6.20 -9.43
CA SER A 151 -4.34 4.93 -9.33
C SER A 151 -3.87 4.04 -8.17
N VAL A 152 -2.59 4.11 -7.78
CA VAL A 152 -2.00 3.34 -6.68
C VAL A 152 -2.60 3.76 -5.35
N ILE A 153 -2.68 5.07 -5.10
CA ILE A 153 -3.22 5.65 -3.85
C ILE A 153 -4.72 5.39 -3.78
N VAL A 154 -5.40 5.59 -4.90
CA VAL A 154 -6.85 5.40 -4.99
C VAL A 154 -7.20 3.94 -4.75
N ARG A 155 -6.42 2.99 -5.29
CA ARG A 155 -6.60 1.56 -5.01
C ARG A 155 -6.38 1.24 -3.53
N SER A 156 -5.37 1.84 -2.89
CA SER A 156 -5.15 1.67 -1.45
C SER A 156 -6.36 2.15 -0.64
N GLY A 157 -6.89 3.34 -0.93
CA GLY A 157 -8.09 3.86 -0.26
C GLY A 157 -9.36 3.05 -0.53
N ALA A 158 -9.53 2.54 -1.76
CA ALA A 158 -10.64 1.66 -2.12
C ALA A 158 -10.59 0.33 -1.36
N LEU A 159 -9.39 -0.28 -1.25
CA LEU A 159 -9.19 -1.50 -0.46
C LEU A 159 -9.44 -1.28 1.03
N GLU A 160 -8.94 -0.17 1.59
CA GLU A 160 -9.22 0.20 2.98
C GLU A 160 -10.74 0.33 3.20
N SER A 161 -11.44 1.04 2.32
CA SER A 161 -12.89 1.22 2.40
C SER A 161 -13.64 -0.11 2.34
N ALA A 162 -13.27 -1.00 1.42
CA ALA A 162 -13.87 -2.32 1.23
C ALA A 162 -13.59 -3.27 2.41
N LEU A 163 -12.36 -3.23 2.95
CA LEU A 163 -12.01 -3.97 4.16
C LEU A 163 -12.79 -3.45 5.37
N SER A 164 -12.96 -2.14 5.52
CA SER A 164 -13.81 -1.56 6.56
C SER A 164 -15.28 -1.97 6.40
N ASP A 165 -15.80 -2.15 5.18
CA ASP A 165 -17.16 -2.70 4.98
C ASP A 165 -17.22 -4.14 5.48
N ARG A 166 -16.17 -4.93 5.22
CA ARG A 166 -16.09 -6.32 5.69
C ARG A 166 -15.99 -6.43 7.21
N VAL A 167 -15.26 -5.51 7.84
CA VAL A 167 -15.00 -5.49 9.30
C VAL A 167 -16.16 -4.87 10.09
N SER A 168 -16.78 -3.82 9.55
CA SER A 168 -17.81 -3.04 10.22
C SER A 168 -18.94 -2.66 9.23
N PRO A 169 -19.75 -3.63 8.77
CA PRO A 169 -20.73 -3.41 7.70
C PRO A 169 -21.86 -2.44 8.06
N HIS A 170 -22.14 -2.27 9.35
CA HIS A 170 -23.20 -1.39 9.86
C HIS A 170 -22.71 0.01 10.23
N LEU A 171 -21.39 0.25 10.20
CA LEU A 171 -20.82 1.55 10.52
C LEU A 171 -20.86 2.44 9.27
N LEU A 172 -22.01 3.09 9.10
CA LEU A 172 -22.36 3.98 8.01
C LEU A 172 -23.05 5.22 8.58
N ALA A 173 -22.82 6.37 7.97
CA ALA A 173 -23.58 7.57 8.29
C ALA A 173 -25.06 7.40 7.91
N THR A 174 -25.91 8.10 8.63
CA THR A 174 -27.35 8.12 8.43
C THR A 174 -27.73 8.83 7.14
N GLU A 175 -29.00 8.66 6.72
CA GLU A 175 -29.52 9.37 5.56
C GLU A 175 -29.53 10.90 5.77
N ALA A 176 -29.78 11.37 6.99
CA ALA A 176 -29.76 12.79 7.29
C ALA A 176 -28.36 13.39 7.09
N GLU A 177 -27.34 12.76 7.68
CA GLU A 177 -25.94 13.20 7.57
C GLU A 177 -25.44 13.16 6.12
N THR A 178 -25.75 12.10 5.38
CA THR A 178 -25.35 12.00 3.96
C THR A 178 -26.02 13.05 3.08
N ARG A 179 -27.28 13.40 3.36
CA ARG A 179 -28.00 14.44 2.63
C ARG A 179 -27.46 15.83 2.97
N GLU A 180 -27.20 16.11 4.24
CA GLU A 180 -26.59 17.36 4.69
C GLU A 180 -25.21 17.56 4.05
N GLN A 181 -24.35 16.53 4.09
CA GLN A 181 -23.03 16.60 3.48
C GLN A 181 -23.11 16.81 1.96
N TYR A 182 -24.03 16.13 1.27
CA TYR A 182 -24.23 16.33 -0.17
C TYR A 182 -24.64 17.76 -0.50
N ASN A 183 -25.61 18.32 0.24
CA ASN A 183 -26.07 19.69 0.04
C ASN A 183 -24.93 20.69 0.30
N SER A 184 -24.17 20.51 1.38
CA SER A 184 -23.00 21.34 1.70
C SER A 184 -21.97 21.37 0.57
N ILE A 185 -21.68 20.21 -0.04
CA ILE A 185 -20.78 20.15 -1.21
C ILE A 185 -21.37 20.95 -2.37
N VAL A 186 -22.64 20.74 -2.72
CA VAL A 186 -23.31 21.44 -3.83
C VAL A 186 -23.35 22.96 -3.59
N ASP A 187 -23.57 23.40 -2.36
CA ASP A 187 -23.58 24.82 -2.01
C ASP A 187 -22.20 25.46 -2.15
N GLN A 188 -21.12 24.71 -1.86
CA GLN A 188 -19.74 25.19 -1.93
C GLN A 188 -19.17 25.22 -3.36
N VAL A 189 -19.39 24.16 -4.14
CA VAL A 189 -18.75 23.99 -5.46
C VAL A 189 -19.73 24.15 -6.62
N GLY A 190 -21.01 24.35 -6.33
CA GLY A 190 -22.08 24.37 -7.31
C GLY A 190 -22.50 22.96 -7.76
N ARG A 191 -23.05 22.87 -8.96
CA ARG A 191 -23.55 21.61 -9.50
C ARG A 191 -22.40 20.61 -9.74
N ILE A 192 -22.45 19.48 -9.05
CA ILE A 192 -21.56 18.34 -9.28
C ILE A 192 -22.19 17.30 -10.22
N PRO A 193 -21.38 16.48 -10.92
CA PRO A 193 -21.89 15.49 -11.89
C PRO A 193 -22.35 14.17 -11.23
N LEU A 194 -22.56 14.15 -9.91
CA LEU A 194 -23.14 13.02 -9.18
C LEU A 194 -24.49 13.42 -8.63
N THR A 195 -25.52 12.60 -8.85
CA THR A 195 -26.79 12.74 -8.12
C THR A 195 -26.61 12.31 -6.67
N TYR A 196 -27.50 12.76 -5.78
CA TYR A 196 -27.50 12.29 -4.39
C TYR A 196 -27.55 10.77 -4.28
N ALA A 197 -28.35 10.10 -5.13
CA ALA A 197 -28.45 8.64 -5.14
C ALA A 197 -27.10 7.95 -5.46
N GLN A 198 -26.32 8.52 -6.38
CA GLN A 198 -24.98 8.03 -6.72
C GLN A 198 -23.94 8.37 -5.64
N ALA A 199 -24.07 9.53 -5.00
CA ALA A 199 -23.14 9.98 -3.97
C ALA A 199 -23.34 9.28 -2.61
N LYS A 200 -24.60 9.00 -2.24
CA LYS A 200 -25.00 8.43 -0.94
C LYS A 200 -24.14 7.24 -0.47
N PRO A 201 -23.88 6.18 -1.28
CA PRO A 201 -23.06 5.06 -0.81
C PRO A 201 -21.63 5.46 -0.44
N TYR A 202 -21.04 6.44 -1.13
CA TYR A 202 -19.69 6.92 -0.83
C TYR A 202 -19.70 7.86 0.39
N LEU A 203 -20.63 8.81 0.44
CA LEU A 203 -20.79 9.73 1.57
C LEU A 203 -21.02 8.97 2.88
N ALA A 204 -21.86 7.93 2.85
CA ALA A 204 -22.13 7.09 4.02
C ALA A 204 -20.86 6.47 4.63
N ARG A 205 -19.81 6.26 3.82
CA ARG A 205 -18.51 5.72 4.26
C ARG A 205 -17.50 6.83 4.59
N PHE A 206 -17.50 7.92 3.82
CA PHE A 206 -16.56 9.02 4.00
C PHE A 206 -16.81 9.81 5.28
N ILE A 207 -18.08 10.03 5.64
CA ILE A 207 -18.46 10.78 6.86
C ILE A 207 -17.93 10.08 8.12
N VAL A 208 -18.10 8.76 8.21
CA VAL A 208 -17.64 7.94 9.36
C VAL A 208 -16.28 7.27 9.10
N SER A 209 -15.49 7.79 8.15
CA SER A 209 -14.23 7.15 7.72
C SER A 209 -13.25 6.95 8.88
N GLN A 210 -13.11 7.94 9.77
CA GLN A 210 -12.23 7.86 10.95
C GLN A 210 -12.61 6.71 11.89
N GLU A 211 -13.91 6.53 12.16
CA GLU A 211 -14.42 5.46 13.02
C GLU A 211 -14.22 4.09 12.35
N ARG A 212 -14.45 4.02 11.04
CA ARG A 212 -14.23 2.82 10.22
C ARG A 212 -12.76 2.42 10.19
N SER A 213 -11.84 3.37 10.02
CA SER A 213 -10.40 3.11 10.08
C SER A 213 -9.98 2.68 11.48
N ALA A 214 -10.55 3.27 12.54
CA ALA A 214 -10.28 2.85 13.92
C ALA A 214 -10.72 1.38 14.19
N LYS A 215 -11.84 0.93 13.60
CA LYS A 215 -12.26 -0.48 13.67
C LYS A 215 -11.38 -1.40 12.81
N LEU A 216 -10.86 -0.91 11.70
CA LEU A 216 -9.97 -1.67 10.82
C LEU A 216 -8.54 -1.80 11.38
N ARG A 217 -8.07 -0.84 12.18
CA ARG A 217 -6.68 -0.84 12.69
C ARG A 217 -6.24 -2.11 13.42
N PRO A 218 -7.02 -2.70 14.35
CA PRO A 218 -6.64 -3.97 14.99
C PRO A 218 -6.52 -5.13 14.00
N VAL A 219 -7.32 -5.12 12.93
CA VAL A 219 -7.24 -6.11 11.85
C VAL A 219 -5.93 -5.96 11.09
N LEU A 220 -5.57 -4.72 10.72
CA LEU A 220 -4.30 -4.45 10.04
C LEU A 220 -3.10 -4.76 10.94
N ALA A 221 -3.15 -4.45 12.23
CA ALA A 221 -2.11 -4.83 13.18
C ALA A 221 -1.94 -6.37 13.28
N GLN A 222 -3.03 -7.14 13.13
CA GLN A 222 -2.94 -8.59 13.04
C GLN A 222 -2.41 -9.06 11.68
N ALA A 223 -2.69 -8.34 10.60
CA ALA A 223 -2.11 -8.58 9.28
C ALA A 223 -0.59 -8.34 9.31
N GLU A 224 -0.10 -7.26 9.92
CA GLU A 224 1.35 -6.98 10.08
C GLU A 224 2.11 -8.10 10.80
N LYS A 225 1.43 -8.82 11.71
CA LYS A 225 2.01 -10.00 12.38
C LYS A 225 2.09 -11.23 11.47
N LYS A 226 1.16 -11.35 10.50
CA LYS A 226 1.12 -12.45 9.53
C LYS A 226 2.08 -12.20 8.35
N ASP A 227 2.16 -10.93 7.93
CA ASP A 227 3.02 -10.45 6.86
C ASP A 227 4.01 -9.44 7.45
N PRO A 228 5.13 -9.89 8.03
CA PRO A 228 6.10 -9.00 8.66
C PRO A 228 6.58 -7.93 7.68
N ILE A 229 6.62 -6.68 8.15
CA ILE A 229 7.06 -5.53 7.38
C ILE A 229 8.52 -5.23 7.73
N SER A 230 9.37 -5.20 6.72
CA SER A 230 10.78 -4.79 6.82
C SER A 230 11.05 -3.62 5.89
N ILE A 231 11.61 -2.53 6.41
CA ILE A 231 11.98 -1.35 5.63
C ILE A 231 13.49 -1.28 5.51
N ASN A 232 13.99 -0.96 4.32
CA ASN A 232 15.41 -0.70 4.15
C ASN A 232 15.82 0.53 5.00
N PRO A 233 16.77 0.39 5.94
CA PRO A 233 17.08 1.44 6.93
C PRO A 233 17.44 2.81 6.34
N ARG A 234 17.89 2.86 5.08
CA ARG A 234 18.17 4.13 4.39
C ARG A 234 16.92 5.00 4.16
N PHE A 235 15.74 4.38 4.13
CA PHE A 235 14.47 5.08 3.92
C PHE A 235 13.72 5.35 5.23
N GLY A 236 14.05 4.63 6.31
CA GLY A 236 13.40 4.80 7.60
C GLY A 236 13.07 3.47 8.28
N THR A 237 12.11 3.54 9.19
CA THR A 237 11.56 2.38 9.90
C THR A 237 10.03 2.37 9.78
N TRP A 238 9.44 1.18 9.77
CA TRP A 238 7.99 1.05 9.85
C TRP A 238 7.52 1.32 11.28
N ASN A 239 6.54 2.20 11.43
CA ASN A 239 5.88 2.46 12.70
C ASN A 239 4.44 1.95 12.64
N THR A 240 4.16 0.82 13.30
CA THR A 240 2.82 0.21 13.37
C THR A 240 1.77 1.17 13.96
N GLY A 241 2.15 1.95 14.97
CA GLY A 241 1.26 2.93 15.61
C GLY A 241 0.78 4.00 14.63
N GLN A 242 1.66 4.49 13.76
CA GLN A 242 1.36 5.49 12.74
C GLN A 242 0.95 4.88 11.39
N PHE A 243 1.10 3.57 11.20
CA PHE A 243 0.93 2.88 9.91
C PHE A 243 1.78 3.48 8.80
N ALA A 244 2.99 3.92 9.12
CA ALA A 244 3.79 4.72 8.22
C ALA A 244 5.28 4.44 8.35
N VAL A 245 6.02 4.73 7.29
CA VAL A 245 7.48 4.81 7.32
C VAL A 245 7.88 6.15 7.93
N ILE A 246 8.57 6.09 9.06
CA ILE A 246 9.13 7.26 9.75
C ILE A 246 10.63 7.36 9.52
N ALA A 247 11.19 8.55 9.73
CA ALA A 247 12.65 8.70 9.73
C ALA A 247 13.28 7.77 10.78
N ALA A 248 14.35 7.09 10.41
CA ALA A 248 15.13 6.29 11.35
C ALA A 248 16.08 7.21 12.13
N ASP A 249 16.05 7.15 13.46
CA ASP A 249 17.00 7.85 14.30
C ASP A 249 18.43 7.31 14.07
N GLY A 250 19.40 8.20 13.89
CA GLY A 250 20.81 7.91 14.13
C GLY A 250 21.64 7.15 13.07
N SER A 251 21.07 6.67 11.97
CA SER A 251 21.85 5.93 10.95
C SER A 251 22.78 6.84 10.13
N ILE A 252 24.03 6.42 9.89
CA ILE A 252 24.96 7.09 8.96
C ILE A 252 24.38 7.13 7.54
N ALA A 253 23.51 6.17 7.19
CA ALA A 253 22.85 6.10 5.89
C ALA A 253 21.75 7.16 5.68
N SER A 254 21.28 7.82 6.74
CA SER A 254 20.25 8.86 6.68
C SER A 254 20.78 10.28 6.98
N ARG A 255 22.08 10.43 7.26
CA ARG A 255 22.71 11.74 7.47
C ARG A 255 23.03 12.41 6.13
N PRO A 256 22.70 13.70 5.93
CA PRO A 256 23.25 14.48 4.82
C PRO A 256 24.78 14.41 4.82
N ALA A 257 25.41 14.43 3.64
CA ALA A 257 26.86 14.55 3.56
C ALA A 257 27.31 15.81 4.32
N PRO A 258 28.35 15.72 5.18
CA PRO A 258 28.85 16.90 5.87
C PRO A 258 29.33 17.92 4.84
N THR A 259 28.87 19.16 4.95
CA THR A 259 29.37 20.26 4.12
C THR A 259 30.81 20.55 4.54
N PRO A 260 31.80 20.44 3.65
CA PRO A 260 33.16 20.84 3.98
C PRO A 260 33.19 22.35 4.18
N THR A 261 33.28 22.80 5.44
CA THR A 261 33.72 24.15 5.76
C THR A 261 35.21 24.22 5.49
N VAL A 262 35.59 24.74 4.33
CA VAL A 262 36.97 25.14 4.07
C VAL A 262 37.23 26.37 4.93
N ASP A 263 37.97 26.17 6.03
CA ASP A 263 38.48 27.26 6.84
C ASP A 263 39.65 27.92 6.09
N LEU A 264 39.37 29.04 5.43
CA LEU A 264 40.36 29.83 4.70
C LEU A 264 41.26 30.68 5.63
N THR A 265 41.09 30.61 6.95
CA THR A 265 41.93 31.37 7.90
C THR A 265 43.21 30.64 8.32
N ALA A 266 43.41 29.39 7.88
CA ALA A 266 44.62 28.61 8.18
C ALA A 266 45.81 28.84 7.22
N GLN A 267 45.71 29.79 6.29
CA GLN A 267 46.83 30.23 5.43
C GLN A 267 47.14 31.72 5.68
N SER A 268 47.80 32.01 6.79
CA SER A 268 48.52 33.27 7.01
C SER A 268 49.72 33.01 7.92
#